data_AF-A0A8H2XK37-F1
#
_entry.id   AF-A0A8H2XK37-F1
#
_cell.length_a   1.000
_cell.length_b   1.000
_cell.length_c   1.000
_cell.angle_alpha   90.00
_cell.angle_beta   90.00
_cell.angle_gamma   90.00
#
_symmetry.space_group_name_H-M   'P 1'
#
loop_
_entity.id
_entity.type
_entity.pdbx_description
1 polymer ?
#
loop_
_entity_poly.entity_id
_entity_poly.type
_entity_poly.pdbx_seq_one_letter_code
_entity_poly.pdbx_strand_id
1 'polypeptide(L)'
;MLHRARLIAVRRPLHSSAITFNSQFRLIDETKISPHEPNTEPPPSRVENEPLPGLELVSQTSQPPTSETSGLPRVLPEHEPRDMPRINAFDTHRFVSALERTFPTPIARMLMRATRALLVARFGRVKQEIFGVRDLDNQAYLFRAAISELRTELTMKTRSEFAALRTASNALRREVDALNGKMKEDIGTLKHDIDMEINNRKNETRADAKVNELSIEELNHRATIKISDLRTEIEQAKWVNVSRGVLGVLSLVSFVILTMELAPKPPKPTPAPTPTVVVEREKLDLREFEDNEPTS
;
A
#
# COMPACT_ATOMS: atom_id res chain seq x y z
N MET A 1 55.83 -12.03 -20.28
CA MET A 1 54.92 -12.77 -19.37
C MET A 1 54.32 -11.80 -18.38
N LEU A 2 53.01 -11.54 -18.47
CA LEU A 2 52.11 -11.13 -17.37
C LEU A 2 50.74 -10.90 -18.00
N HIS A 3 49.85 -11.86 -17.77
CA HIS A 3 48.56 -11.99 -18.43
C HIS A 3 47.50 -11.05 -17.85
N ARG A 4 46.67 -10.52 -18.77
CA ARG A 4 45.38 -9.88 -18.54
C ARG A 4 44.45 -10.79 -17.73
N ALA A 5 43.94 -10.31 -16.60
CA ALA A 5 42.79 -10.91 -15.94
C ALA A 5 41.49 -10.33 -16.54
N ARG A 6 40.70 -11.17 -17.20
CA ARG A 6 39.32 -10.89 -17.63
C ARG A 6 38.37 -11.28 -16.50
N LEU A 7 37.49 -10.37 -16.10
CA LEU A 7 36.39 -10.64 -15.17
C LEU A 7 35.27 -11.37 -15.91
N ILE A 8 35.01 -12.61 -15.51
CA ILE A 8 33.98 -13.49 -16.07
C ILE A 8 32.65 -13.17 -15.38
N ALA A 9 31.69 -12.65 -16.14
CA ALA A 9 30.32 -12.48 -15.71
C ALA A 9 29.61 -13.85 -15.66
N VAL A 10 29.25 -14.29 -14.46
CA VAL A 10 28.46 -15.52 -14.26
C VAL A 10 26.97 -15.16 -14.34
N ARG A 11 26.38 -15.42 -15.50
CA ARG A 11 24.93 -15.35 -15.75
C ARG A 11 24.33 -16.70 -15.31
N ARG A 12 23.51 -16.72 -14.26
CA ARG A 12 22.66 -17.88 -13.92
C ARG A 12 21.21 -17.58 -14.31
N PRO A 13 20.52 -18.49 -15.03
CA PRO A 13 19.10 -18.37 -15.32
C PRO A 13 18.30 -18.95 -14.15
N LEU A 14 17.33 -18.19 -13.62
CA LEU A 14 16.34 -18.72 -12.68
C LEU A 14 14.99 -18.86 -13.38
N HIS A 15 14.46 -20.05 -13.18
CA HIS A 15 13.34 -20.70 -13.82
C HIS A 15 12.01 -19.95 -13.56
N SER A 16 11.16 -19.98 -14.58
CA SER A 16 9.75 -19.59 -14.52
C SER A 16 8.99 -20.57 -13.62
N SER A 17 8.31 -20.04 -12.60
CA SER A 17 7.33 -20.74 -11.79
C SER A 17 6.00 -20.02 -11.91
N ALA A 18 5.06 -20.63 -12.63
CA ALA A 18 3.69 -20.17 -12.73
C ALA A 18 3.02 -20.23 -11.35
N ILE A 19 2.52 -19.09 -10.86
CA ILE A 19 1.66 -19.03 -9.68
C ILE A 19 0.22 -19.19 -10.17
N THR A 20 -0.34 -20.38 -9.95
CA THR A 20 -1.77 -20.65 -10.15
C THR A 20 -2.57 -19.89 -9.10
N PHE A 21 -3.34 -18.89 -9.54
CA PHE A 21 -4.24 -18.11 -8.69
C PHE A 21 -5.55 -18.89 -8.50
N ASN A 22 -5.74 -19.50 -7.34
CA ASN A 22 -6.99 -20.17 -6.98
C ASN A 22 -7.99 -19.12 -6.48
N SER A 23 -8.99 -18.80 -7.29
CA SER A 23 -10.09 -17.89 -6.90
C SER A 23 -11.21 -18.71 -6.26
N GLN A 24 -11.36 -18.63 -4.93
CA GLN A 24 -12.63 -18.95 -4.28
C GLN A 24 -13.26 -17.63 -3.82
N PHE A 25 -14.25 -17.20 -4.59
CA PHE A 25 -15.15 -16.10 -4.24
C PHE A 25 -16.27 -16.68 -3.35
N ARG A 26 -16.33 -16.28 -2.09
CA ARG A 26 -17.42 -16.66 -1.18
C ARG A 26 -18.26 -15.41 -0.89
N LEU A 27 -19.43 -15.34 -1.53
CA LEU A 27 -20.51 -14.43 -1.15
C LEU A 27 -20.97 -14.79 0.27
N ILE A 28 -21.09 -13.80 1.16
CA ILE A 28 -21.93 -13.91 2.35
C ILE A 28 -22.76 -12.64 2.43
N ASP A 29 -24.07 -12.82 2.38
CA ASP A 29 -25.11 -11.83 2.64
C ASP A 29 -25.86 -12.21 3.93
N GLU A 30 -26.43 -11.17 4.57
CA GLU A 30 -27.47 -11.13 5.60
C GLU A 30 -27.19 -11.34 7.11
N THR A 31 -27.17 -10.20 7.81
CA THR A 31 -28.07 -9.76 8.92
C THR A 31 -28.33 -10.70 10.14
N LYS A 32 -27.80 -10.27 11.32
CA LYS A 32 -28.54 -9.76 12.51
C LYS A 32 -27.96 -10.25 13.87
N ILE A 33 -27.94 -9.30 14.83
CA ILE A 33 -27.92 -9.41 16.32
C ILE A 33 -26.55 -9.26 17.03
N SER A 34 -26.45 -8.17 17.82
CA SER A 34 -25.46 -7.80 18.85
C SER A 34 -26.05 -8.10 20.26
N PRO A 35 -25.34 -8.06 21.43
CA PRO A 35 -23.93 -7.77 21.71
C PRO A 35 -23.22 -8.84 22.58
N HIS A 36 -21.94 -9.10 22.35
CA HIS A 36 -21.07 -9.67 23.41
C HIS A 36 -19.62 -9.22 23.20
N GLU A 37 -19.16 -8.33 24.08
CA GLU A 37 -17.75 -8.10 24.40
C GLU A 37 -17.16 -9.36 25.08
N PRO A 38 -15.85 -9.63 24.98
CA PRO A 38 -14.77 -8.67 25.17
C PRO A 38 -13.83 -8.56 23.96
N ASN A 39 -13.75 -7.36 23.39
CA ASN A 39 -12.68 -7.02 22.47
C ASN A 39 -11.37 -6.91 23.24
N THR A 40 -10.42 -7.78 22.89
CA THR A 40 -9.00 -7.51 23.08
C THR A 40 -8.62 -6.42 22.09
N GLU A 41 -8.58 -5.19 22.59
CA GLU A 41 -8.04 -4.02 21.91
C GLU A 41 -6.53 -4.23 21.66
N PRO A 42 -6.02 -4.13 20.42
CA PRO A 42 -4.59 -3.90 20.24
C PRO A 42 -4.32 -2.46 20.69
N PRO A 43 -3.35 -2.22 21.59
CA PRO A 43 -3.17 -0.90 22.17
C PRO A 43 -2.87 0.12 21.07
N PRO A 44 -3.39 1.35 21.19
CA PRO A 44 -2.94 2.43 20.31
C PRO A 44 -1.43 2.52 20.44
N SER A 45 -0.74 2.62 19.30
CA SER A 45 0.68 3.01 19.24
C SER A 45 0.80 4.46 19.72
N ARG A 46 0.62 4.64 21.03
CA ARG A 46 1.11 5.77 21.78
C ARG A 46 2.61 5.59 21.75
N VAL A 47 3.26 6.34 20.86
CA VAL A 47 4.69 6.64 21.02
C VAL A 47 4.76 7.46 22.31
N GLU A 48 4.80 6.72 23.42
CA GLU A 48 5.26 7.19 24.72
C GLU A 48 6.62 7.82 24.41
N ASN A 49 6.72 9.12 24.64
CA ASN A 49 7.99 9.83 24.61
C ASN A 49 8.79 9.34 25.82
N GLU A 50 9.31 8.11 25.76
CA GLU A 50 10.29 7.58 26.68
C GLU A 50 11.62 8.29 26.37
N PRO A 51 12.12 9.14 27.27
CA PRO A 51 13.41 9.77 27.06
C PRO A 51 14.47 8.67 27.19
N LEU A 52 15.17 8.39 26.09
CA LEU A 52 16.37 7.54 26.08
C LEU A 52 17.22 7.83 27.34
N PRO A 53 17.55 6.81 28.16
CA PRO A 53 18.33 7.00 29.37
C PRO A 53 19.73 7.45 28.96
N GLY A 54 20.00 8.75 29.13
CA GLY A 54 21.26 9.38 28.73
C GLY A 54 21.17 10.85 28.30
N LEU A 55 19.97 11.43 28.12
CA LEU A 55 19.81 12.83 27.70
C LEU A 55 19.59 13.85 28.83
N GLU A 56 19.53 13.40 30.09
CA GLU A 56 19.28 14.26 31.26
C GLU A 56 20.42 15.25 31.58
N LEU A 57 21.64 15.02 31.08
CA LEU A 57 22.78 15.89 31.41
C LEU A 57 22.81 17.21 30.61
N VAL A 58 21.96 17.38 29.59
CA VAL A 58 21.99 18.56 28.70
C VAL A 58 20.75 19.45 28.83
N SER A 59 19.61 18.94 29.32
CA SER A 59 18.38 19.74 29.45
C SER A 59 18.27 20.53 30.77
N GLN A 60 19.09 20.25 31.78
CA GLN A 60 19.04 20.93 33.09
C GLN A 60 19.84 22.24 33.17
N THR A 61 20.37 22.77 32.06
CA THR A 61 20.99 24.11 32.04
C THR A 61 20.06 25.15 31.42
N SER A 62 18.83 25.22 31.93
CA SER A 62 17.90 26.33 31.66
C SER A 62 17.80 27.21 32.91
N GLN A 63 18.93 27.65 33.44
CA GLN A 63 19.00 28.84 34.29
C GLN A 63 19.86 29.87 33.57
N PRO A 64 19.43 31.14 33.52
CA PRO A 64 20.23 32.19 32.90
C PRO A 64 21.54 32.28 33.70
N PRO A 65 22.72 32.12 33.07
CA PRO A 65 23.93 32.55 33.72
C PRO A 65 23.82 34.06 33.86
N THR A 66 23.66 34.54 35.09
CA THR A 66 23.99 35.91 35.45
C THR A 66 25.36 36.22 34.88
N SER A 67 25.37 37.08 33.86
CA SER A 67 26.47 37.93 33.43
C SER A 67 27.89 37.43 33.75
N GLU A 68 28.38 36.45 32.99
CA GLU A 68 29.82 36.34 32.76
C GLU A 68 30.07 36.37 31.25
N THR A 69 30.31 37.58 30.78
CA THR A 69 30.70 37.93 29.42
C THR A 69 32.05 37.30 29.09
N SER A 70 32.13 36.68 27.90
CA SER A 70 33.35 36.45 27.12
C SER A 70 34.32 35.33 27.55
N GLY A 71 34.19 34.16 26.89
CA GLY A 71 35.20 33.62 25.95
C GLY A 71 36.65 33.38 26.40
N LEU A 72 37.02 33.59 27.66
CA LEU A 72 38.33 33.28 28.21
C LEU A 72 38.11 32.63 29.57
N PRO A 73 38.81 31.54 29.91
CA PRO A 73 38.76 31.04 31.27
C PRO A 73 39.26 32.17 32.17
N ARG A 74 38.48 32.50 33.21
CA ARG A 74 38.91 33.34 34.32
C ARG A 74 40.27 32.81 34.77
N VAL A 75 41.32 33.49 34.30
CA VAL A 75 42.64 33.41 34.88
C VAL A 75 42.38 33.70 36.35
N LEU A 76 42.71 32.76 37.22
CA LEU A 76 42.98 33.08 38.60
C LEU A 76 44.40 33.65 38.59
N PRO A 77 44.62 34.98 38.50
CA PRO A 77 45.84 35.51 39.06
C PRO A 77 45.63 35.42 40.56
N GLU A 78 46.39 34.56 41.23
CA GLU A 78 47.17 34.96 42.41
C GLU A 78 47.72 33.73 43.14
N HIS A 79 48.64 33.02 42.49
CA HIS A 79 49.80 32.57 43.24
C HIS A 79 50.93 33.51 42.86
N GLU A 80 50.92 34.69 43.50
CA GLU A 80 52.11 35.48 43.76
C GLU A 80 53.29 34.52 43.98
N PRO A 81 54.45 34.74 43.33
CA PRO A 81 55.62 33.96 43.62
C PRO A 81 55.89 34.13 45.11
N ARG A 82 55.62 33.09 45.91
CA ARG A 82 55.99 33.09 47.32
C ARG A 82 57.49 33.31 47.34
N ASP A 83 57.91 34.53 47.65
CA ASP A 83 59.30 34.86 47.91
C ASP A 83 59.72 33.98 49.07
N MET A 84 60.37 32.87 48.72
CA MET A 84 60.86 31.92 49.69
C MET A 84 61.81 32.70 50.60
N PRO A 85 61.54 32.77 51.92
CA PRO A 85 62.38 33.53 52.83
C PRO A 85 63.83 33.12 52.59
N ARG A 86 64.73 34.09 52.42
CA ARG A 86 66.16 33.80 52.26
C ARG A 86 66.66 33.21 53.57
N ILE A 87 66.57 31.90 53.71
CA ILE A 87 67.07 31.16 54.87
C ILE A 87 68.58 31.28 54.80
N ASN A 88 69.17 32.11 55.67
CA ASN A 88 70.61 32.14 55.90
C ASN A 88 71.00 30.82 56.58
N ALA A 89 71.22 29.78 55.78
CA ALA A 89 71.42 28.40 56.25
C ALA A 89 72.72 28.20 57.05
N PHE A 90 73.63 29.18 57.09
CA PHE A 90 74.90 29.07 57.78
C PHE A 90 75.29 30.35 58.51
N ASP A 91 75.25 30.30 59.84
CA ASP A 91 75.74 31.35 60.71
C ASP A 91 77.26 31.23 60.88
N THR A 92 77.99 32.09 60.18
CA THR A 92 79.46 32.14 60.22
C THR A 92 79.99 32.61 61.57
N HIS A 93 79.24 33.44 62.30
CA HIS A 93 79.71 34.03 63.55
C HIS A 93 79.67 32.98 64.66
N ARG A 94 78.52 32.32 64.83
CA ARG A 94 78.38 31.24 65.84
C ARG A 94 79.37 30.09 65.59
N PHE A 95 79.62 29.74 64.32
CA PHE A 95 80.56 28.68 63.97
C PHE A 95 82.01 29.04 64.32
N VAL A 96 82.43 30.28 64.05
CA VAL A 96 83.78 30.74 64.38
C VAL A 96 83.95 30.88 65.90
N SER A 97 82.98 31.45 66.61
CA SER A 97 83.04 31.58 68.08
C SER A 97 83.07 30.23 68.81
N ALA A 98 82.50 29.17 68.21
CA ALA A 98 82.61 27.82 68.75
C ALA A 98 84.01 27.21 68.52
N LEU A 99 84.61 27.45 67.35
CA LEU A 99 85.94 26.92 66.99
C LEU A 99 87.08 27.63 67.70
N GLU A 100 86.94 28.92 67.99
CA GLU A 100 87.94 29.72 68.74
C GLU A 100 88.17 29.24 70.18
N ARG A 101 87.26 28.41 70.73
CA ARG A 101 87.46 27.76 72.03
C ARG A 101 88.47 26.60 71.99
N THR A 102 88.76 26.06 70.81
CA THR A 102 89.58 24.84 70.65
C THR A 102 90.76 25.05 69.70
N PHE A 103 90.66 26.00 68.76
CA PHE A 103 91.68 26.27 67.75
C PHE A 103 92.07 27.75 67.73
N PRO A 104 93.31 28.07 67.32
CA PRO A 104 93.71 29.44 67.04
C PRO A 104 92.78 30.10 65.99
N THR A 105 92.47 31.38 66.20
CA THR A 105 91.65 32.22 65.31
C THR A 105 91.93 32.08 63.80
N PRO A 106 93.19 32.00 63.31
CA PRO A 106 93.45 31.84 61.87
C PRO A 106 92.94 30.50 61.32
N ILE A 107 93.06 29.42 62.10
CA ILE A 107 92.63 28.06 61.70
C ILE A 107 91.11 27.97 61.75
N ALA A 108 90.47 28.51 62.80
CA ALA A 108 89.01 28.58 62.90
C ALA A 108 88.36 29.32 61.72
N ARG A 109 88.97 30.44 61.29
CA ARG A 109 88.52 31.21 60.12
C ARG A 109 88.71 30.46 58.81
N MET A 110 89.81 29.73 58.67
CA MET A 110 90.07 28.91 57.48
C MET A 110 89.05 27.76 57.37
N LEU A 111 88.77 27.08 58.49
CA LEU A 111 87.79 26.00 58.54
C LEU A 111 86.37 26.52 58.24
N MET A 112 85.99 27.70 58.76
CA MET A 112 84.72 28.35 58.41
C MET A 112 84.60 28.65 56.91
N ARG A 113 85.66 29.17 56.29
CA ARG A 113 85.65 29.43 54.85
C ARG A 113 85.54 28.15 54.04
N ALA A 114 86.24 27.08 54.44
CA ALA A 114 86.18 25.79 53.80
C ALA A 114 84.79 25.14 53.92
N THR A 115 84.19 25.14 55.11
CA THR A 115 82.84 24.59 55.33
C THR A 115 81.78 25.40 54.61
N ARG A 116 81.87 26.74 54.64
CA ARG A 116 80.98 27.62 53.87
C ARG A 116 81.09 27.36 52.37
N ALA A 117 82.30 27.20 51.83
CA ALA A 117 82.50 26.92 50.41
C ALA A 117 81.90 25.56 50.00
N LEU A 118 82.10 24.51 50.82
CA LEU A 118 81.50 23.19 50.57
C LEU A 118 79.97 23.26 50.62
N LEU A 119 79.43 23.99 51.59
CA LEU A 119 77.99 24.13 51.78
C LEU A 119 77.35 24.87 50.60
N VAL A 120 77.94 25.98 50.16
CA VAL A 120 77.49 26.72 48.96
C VAL A 120 77.53 25.83 47.71
N ALA A 121 78.59 25.04 47.53
CA ALA A 121 78.69 24.13 46.39
C ALA A 121 77.60 23.04 46.39
N ARG A 122 77.27 22.48 47.56
CA ARG A 122 76.22 21.45 47.71
C ARG A 122 74.82 22.04 47.57
N PHE A 123 74.53 23.18 48.21
CA PHE A 123 73.26 23.87 48.04
C PHE A 123 73.04 24.34 46.61
N GLY A 124 74.10 24.77 45.91
CA GLY A 124 74.01 25.10 44.49
C GLY A 124 73.48 23.93 43.65
N ARG A 125 73.96 22.70 43.90
CA ARG A 125 73.49 21.49 43.21
C ARG A 125 72.03 21.17 43.55
N VAL A 126 71.67 21.15 44.83
CA VAL A 126 70.30 20.85 45.29
C VAL A 126 69.31 21.91 44.78
N LYS A 127 69.70 23.19 44.74
CA LYS A 127 68.86 24.26 44.19
C LYS A 127 68.56 24.07 42.70
N GLN A 128 69.52 23.54 41.92
CA GLN A 128 69.28 23.20 40.50
C GLN A 128 68.25 22.09 40.35
N GLU A 129 68.22 21.11 41.24
CA GLU A 129 67.20 20.05 41.26
C GLU A 129 65.83 20.58 41.75
N ILE A 130 65.81 21.47 42.75
CA ILE A 130 64.58 22.10 43.29
C ILE A 130 63.91 23.05 42.30
N PHE A 131 64.65 23.64 41.34
CA PHE A 131 64.01 24.41 40.26
C PHE A 131 63.02 23.57 39.42
N GLY A 132 63.04 22.23 39.57
CA GLY A 132 61.98 21.34 39.07
C GLY A 132 60.60 21.58 39.68
N VAL A 133 60.47 22.17 40.88
CA VAL A 133 59.15 22.47 41.47
C VAL A 133 58.43 23.58 40.70
N ARG A 134 59.15 24.65 40.32
CA ARG A 134 58.55 25.76 39.56
C ARG A 134 58.26 25.37 38.11
N ASP A 135 59.09 24.51 37.53
CA ASP A 135 58.80 23.92 36.21
C ASP A 135 57.60 22.97 36.26
N LEU A 136 57.48 22.16 37.32
CA LEU A 136 56.30 21.32 37.56
C LEU A 136 55.02 22.15 37.69
N ASP A 137 55.04 23.26 38.43
CA ASP A 137 53.89 24.16 38.57
C ASP A 137 53.49 24.78 37.22
N ASN A 138 54.48 25.18 36.41
CA ASN A 138 54.23 25.70 35.06
C ASN A 138 53.65 24.63 34.12
N GLN A 139 54.19 23.41 34.14
CA GLN A 139 53.66 22.28 33.37
C GLN A 139 52.25 21.90 33.81
N ALA A 140 51.97 21.93 35.11
CA ALA A 140 50.63 21.72 35.65
C ALA A 140 49.64 22.78 35.16
N TYR A 141 50.06 24.05 35.06
CA TYR A 141 49.26 25.12 34.48
C TYR A 141 48.94 24.86 32.99
N LEU A 142 49.95 24.54 32.18
CA LEU A 142 49.77 24.24 30.75
C LEU A 142 48.83 23.03 30.55
N PHE A 143 49.00 21.99 31.35
CA PHE A 143 48.12 20.83 31.31
C PHE A 143 46.67 21.19 31.68
N ARG A 144 46.48 22.04 32.69
CA ARG A 144 45.15 22.51 33.09
C ARG A 144 44.50 23.36 32.01
N ALA A 145 45.28 24.21 31.33
CA ALA A 145 44.82 25.00 30.20
C ALA A 145 44.39 24.08 29.03
N ALA A 146 45.21 23.10 28.66
CA ALA A 146 44.91 22.14 27.60
C ALA A 146 43.65 21.30 27.90
N ILE A 147 43.46 20.86 29.16
CA ILE A 147 42.23 20.16 29.56
C ILE A 147 41.01 21.09 29.45
N SER A 148 41.16 22.36 29.84
CA SER A 148 40.06 23.33 29.73
C SER A 148 39.68 23.54 28.26
N GLU A 149 40.67 23.68 27.39
CA GLU A 149 40.48 23.80 25.95
C GLU A 149 39.79 22.55 25.37
N LEU A 150 40.30 21.36 25.67
CA LEU A 150 39.71 20.10 25.21
C LEU A 150 38.25 19.93 25.68
N ARG A 151 37.95 20.34 26.92
CA ARG A 151 36.56 20.31 27.42
C ARG A 151 35.67 21.25 26.63
N THR A 152 36.13 22.47 26.37
CA THR A 152 35.36 23.43 25.58
C THR A 152 35.17 22.94 24.15
N GLU A 153 36.22 22.41 23.51
CA GLU A 153 36.15 21.86 22.16
C GLU A 153 35.18 20.66 22.11
N LEU A 154 35.27 19.73 23.07
CA LEU A 154 34.36 18.59 23.16
C LEU A 154 32.90 19.03 23.35
N THR A 155 32.64 19.98 24.25
CA THR A 155 31.29 20.50 24.46
C THR A 155 30.76 21.21 23.21
N MET A 156 31.59 21.98 22.50
CA MET A 156 31.19 22.64 21.26
C MET A 156 30.93 21.63 20.14
N LYS A 157 31.80 20.63 19.98
CA LYS A 157 31.67 19.57 18.99
C LYS A 157 30.42 18.74 19.21
N THR A 158 30.21 18.26 20.44
CA THR A 158 29.00 17.49 20.77
C THR A 158 27.74 18.32 20.54
N ARG A 159 27.70 19.59 20.94
CA ARG A 159 26.57 20.48 20.69
C ARG A 159 26.30 20.67 19.19
N SER A 160 27.35 20.82 18.38
CA SER A 160 27.25 20.92 16.93
C SER A 160 26.70 19.63 16.31
N GLU A 161 27.22 18.47 16.73
CA GLU A 161 26.76 17.15 16.27
C GLU A 161 25.29 16.90 16.65
N PHE A 162 24.87 17.26 17.87
CA PHE A 162 23.47 17.17 18.27
C PHE A 162 22.56 18.09 17.44
N ALA A 163 23.01 19.31 17.14
CA ALA A 163 22.26 20.23 16.29
C ALA A 163 22.12 19.69 14.85
N ALA A 164 23.19 19.11 14.31
CA ALA A 164 23.18 18.46 12.99
C ALA A 164 22.25 17.25 12.98
N LEU A 165 22.34 16.36 13.97
CA LEU A 165 21.49 15.18 14.10
C LEU A 165 20.01 15.57 14.24
N ARG A 166 19.70 16.60 15.03
CA ARG A 166 18.34 17.11 15.19
C ARG A 166 17.78 17.66 13.88
N THR A 167 18.62 18.35 13.11
CA THR A 167 18.25 18.87 11.78
C THR A 167 17.97 17.73 10.80
N ALA A 168 18.87 16.73 10.76
CA ALA A 168 18.71 15.55 9.92
C ALA A 168 17.45 14.73 10.30
N SER A 169 17.21 14.54 11.60
CA SER A 169 16.01 13.85 12.09
C SER A 169 14.72 14.59 11.71
N ASN A 170 14.70 15.92 11.82
CA ASN A 170 13.57 16.73 11.41
C ASN A 170 13.35 16.70 9.88
N ALA A 171 14.42 16.68 9.09
CA ALA A 171 14.34 16.53 7.64
C ALA A 171 13.75 15.16 7.28
N LEU A 172 14.26 14.08 7.87
CA LEU A 172 13.76 12.73 7.62
C LEU A 172 12.28 12.59 8.02
N ARG A 173 11.85 13.19 9.12
CA ARG A 173 10.43 13.23 9.51
C ARG A 173 9.56 13.89 8.44
N ARG A 174 9.99 15.04 7.91
CA ARG A 174 9.26 15.73 6.83
C ARG A 174 9.19 14.89 5.56
N GLU A 175 10.27 14.18 5.23
CA GLU A 175 10.29 13.26 4.08
C GLU A 175 9.33 12.08 4.27
N VAL A 176 9.28 11.51 5.47
CA VAL A 176 8.31 10.45 5.82
C VAL A 176 6.88 10.96 5.73
N ASP A 177 6.59 12.15 6.26
CA ASP A 177 5.26 12.75 6.20
C ASP A 177 4.85 13.06 4.75
N ALA A 178 5.78 13.60 3.95
CA ALA A 178 5.56 13.86 2.53
C ALA A 178 5.31 12.56 1.75
N LEU A 179 6.08 11.50 2.01
CA LEU A 179 5.89 10.21 1.37
C LEU A 179 4.56 9.57 1.77
N ASN A 180 4.17 9.66 3.04
CA ASN A 180 2.88 9.16 3.52
C ASN A 180 1.71 9.93 2.89
N GLY A 181 1.84 11.26 2.76
CA GLY A 181 0.87 12.10 2.05
C GLY A 181 0.71 11.66 0.59
N LYS A 182 1.83 11.51 -0.12
CA LYS A 182 1.85 11.05 -1.52
C LYS A 182 1.26 9.65 -1.66
N MET A 183 1.61 8.71 -0.79
CA MET A 183 1.08 7.35 -0.84
C MET A 183 -0.45 7.34 -0.65
N LYS A 184 -0.98 8.17 0.25
CA LYS A 184 -2.43 8.29 0.44
C LYS A 184 -3.13 8.89 -0.78
N GLU A 185 -2.51 9.89 -1.40
CA GLU A 185 -3.01 10.48 -2.65
C GLU A 185 -3.00 9.44 -3.78
N ASP A 186 -1.87 8.76 -4.00
CA ASP A 186 -1.72 7.73 -5.03
C ASP A 186 -2.75 6.58 -4.83
N ILE A 187 -2.96 6.13 -3.57
CA ILE A 187 -3.99 5.14 -3.24
C ILE A 187 -5.40 5.68 -3.52
N GLY A 188 -5.67 6.95 -3.17
CA GLY A 188 -6.95 7.60 -3.42
C GLY A 188 -7.25 7.71 -4.91
N THR A 189 -6.27 8.13 -5.70
CA THR A 189 -6.35 8.20 -7.17
C THR A 189 -6.55 6.83 -7.77
N LEU A 190 -5.75 5.83 -7.38
CA LEU A 190 -5.89 4.46 -7.89
C LEU A 190 -7.26 3.86 -7.56
N LYS A 191 -7.77 4.11 -6.34
CA LYS A 191 -9.11 3.69 -5.95
C LYS A 191 -10.17 4.34 -6.85
N HIS A 192 -10.07 5.65 -7.07
CA HIS A 192 -10.99 6.38 -7.94
C HIS A 192 -10.95 5.85 -9.38
N ASP A 193 -9.75 5.61 -9.91
CA ASP A 193 -9.56 5.07 -11.25
C ASP A 193 -10.18 3.67 -11.39
N ILE A 194 -9.99 2.80 -10.39
CA ILE A 194 -10.62 1.47 -10.34
C ILE A 194 -12.14 1.59 -10.28
N ASP A 195 -12.68 2.44 -9.39
CA ASP A 195 -14.12 2.66 -9.25
C ASP A 195 -14.72 3.18 -10.58
N MET A 196 -14.01 4.08 -11.26
CA MET A 196 -14.39 4.60 -12.57
C MET A 196 -14.36 3.50 -13.64
N GLU A 197 -13.29 2.69 -13.71
CA GLU A 197 -13.18 1.59 -14.68
C GLU A 197 -14.28 0.55 -14.44
N ILE A 198 -14.53 0.16 -13.19
CA ILE A 198 -15.59 -0.79 -12.84
C ILE A 198 -16.95 -0.23 -13.27
N ASN A 199 -17.23 1.04 -12.98
CA ASN A 199 -18.49 1.66 -13.38
C ASN A 199 -18.60 1.74 -14.91
N ASN A 200 -17.52 2.06 -15.61
CA ASN A 200 -17.48 2.08 -17.07
C ASN A 200 -17.75 0.69 -17.66
N ARG A 201 -17.05 -0.36 -17.18
CA ARG A 201 -17.28 -1.75 -17.61
C ARG A 201 -18.71 -2.22 -17.32
N LYS A 202 -19.26 -1.84 -16.17
CA LYS A 202 -20.65 -2.15 -15.82
C LYS A 202 -21.64 -1.45 -16.75
N ASN A 203 -21.36 -0.21 -17.12
CA ASN A 203 -22.16 0.54 -18.08
C ASN A 203 -22.07 -0.06 -19.48
N GLU A 204 -20.87 -0.40 -19.94
CA GLU A 204 -20.62 -1.08 -21.22
C GLU A 204 -21.34 -2.42 -21.27
N THR A 205 -21.18 -3.28 -20.25
CA THR A 205 -21.88 -4.57 -20.16
C THR A 205 -23.41 -4.39 -20.19
N ARG A 206 -23.94 -3.35 -19.53
CA ARG A 206 -25.37 -3.03 -19.58
C ARG A 206 -25.81 -2.51 -20.94
N ALA A 207 -24.97 -1.74 -21.64
CA ALA A 207 -25.24 -1.29 -22.99
C ALA A 207 -25.28 -2.48 -23.95
N ASP A 208 -24.30 -3.37 -23.89
CA ASP A 208 -24.25 -4.61 -24.69
C ASP A 208 -25.44 -5.51 -24.41
N ALA A 209 -25.83 -5.67 -23.14
CA ALA A 209 -27.04 -6.43 -22.78
C ALA A 209 -28.30 -5.84 -23.42
N LYS A 210 -28.45 -4.50 -23.43
CA LYS A 210 -29.57 -3.83 -24.10
C LYS A 210 -29.53 -4.01 -25.62
N VAL A 211 -28.36 -3.94 -26.23
CA VAL A 211 -28.19 -4.20 -27.67
C VAL A 211 -28.62 -5.62 -28.01
N ASN A 212 -28.21 -6.59 -27.20
CA ASN A 212 -28.62 -7.98 -27.37
C ASN A 212 -30.15 -8.14 -27.19
N GLU A 213 -30.74 -7.50 -26.19
CA GLU A 213 -32.20 -7.52 -25.97
C GLU A 213 -32.97 -6.95 -27.17
N LEU A 214 -32.53 -5.79 -27.70
CA LEU A 214 -33.10 -5.21 -28.92
C LEU A 214 -32.93 -6.13 -30.13
N SER A 215 -31.79 -6.81 -30.27
CA SER A 215 -31.58 -7.75 -31.37
C SER A 215 -32.50 -8.97 -31.28
N ILE A 216 -32.79 -9.46 -30.08
CA ILE A 216 -33.72 -10.55 -29.83
C ILE A 216 -35.14 -10.11 -30.18
N GLU A 217 -35.53 -8.90 -29.76
CA GLU A 217 -36.85 -8.33 -30.08
C GLU A 217 -37.02 -8.13 -31.59
N GLU A 218 -36.01 -7.59 -32.27
CA GLU A 218 -36.03 -7.44 -33.73
C GLU A 218 -36.15 -8.80 -34.44
N LEU A 219 -35.39 -9.80 -34.01
CA LEU A 219 -35.45 -11.15 -34.55
C LEU A 219 -36.83 -11.78 -34.32
N ASN A 220 -37.41 -11.61 -33.14
CA ASN A 220 -38.75 -12.10 -32.83
C ASN A 220 -39.81 -11.42 -33.69
N HIS A 221 -39.72 -10.10 -33.88
CA HIS A 221 -40.62 -9.35 -34.74
C HIS A 221 -40.49 -9.79 -36.20
N ARG A 222 -39.25 -9.93 -36.71
CA ARG A 222 -38.99 -10.44 -38.07
C ARG A 222 -39.51 -11.88 -38.24
N ALA A 223 -39.32 -12.75 -37.26
CA ALA A 223 -39.83 -14.12 -37.29
C ALA A 223 -41.37 -14.14 -37.32
N THR A 224 -42.01 -13.28 -36.52
CA THR A 224 -43.47 -13.14 -36.49
C THR A 224 -44.02 -12.70 -37.84
N ILE A 225 -43.41 -11.69 -38.48
CA ILE A 225 -43.80 -11.25 -39.83
C ILE A 225 -43.64 -12.39 -40.83
N LYS A 226 -42.48 -13.07 -40.83
CA LYS A 226 -42.24 -14.21 -41.74
C LYS A 226 -43.25 -15.34 -41.54
N ILE A 227 -43.64 -15.65 -40.30
CA ILE A 227 -44.70 -16.62 -40.00
C ILE A 227 -46.04 -16.16 -40.62
N SER A 228 -46.35 -14.86 -40.54
CA SER A 228 -47.57 -14.30 -41.12
C SER A 228 -47.55 -14.39 -42.65
N ASP A 229 -46.44 -14.03 -43.28
CA ASP A 229 -46.26 -14.12 -44.74
C ASP A 229 -46.41 -15.58 -45.22
N LEU A 230 -45.77 -16.53 -44.53
CA LEU A 230 -45.89 -17.96 -44.82
C LEU A 230 -47.34 -18.45 -44.67
N ARG A 231 -48.07 -17.99 -43.64
CA ARG A 231 -49.49 -18.32 -43.46
C ARG A 231 -50.33 -17.80 -44.62
N THR A 232 -50.09 -16.55 -45.05
CA THR A 232 -50.77 -15.96 -46.22
C THR A 232 -50.41 -16.71 -47.51
N GLU A 233 -49.15 -17.10 -47.70
CA GLU A 233 -48.70 -17.90 -48.84
C GLU A 233 -49.39 -19.28 -48.87
N ILE A 234 -49.55 -19.94 -47.71
CA ILE A 234 -50.32 -21.19 -47.59
C ILE A 234 -51.79 -20.97 -47.94
N GLU A 235 -52.41 -19.91 -47.45
CA GLU A 235 -53.80 -19.58 -47.78
C GLU A 235 -53.97 -19.30 -49.28
N GLN A 236 -53.05 -18.55 -49.89
CA GLN A 236 -53.01 -18.33 -51.33
C GLN A 236 -52.85 -19.65 -52.09
N ALA A 237 -51.94 -20.53 -51.66
CA ALA A 237 -51.74 -21.85 -52.26
C ALA A 237 -53.01 -22.71 -52.17
N LYS A 238 -53.72 -22.67 -51.04
CA LYS A 238 -55.03 -23.33 -50.87
C LYS A 238 -56.05 -22.78 -51.85
N TRP A 239 -56.17 -21.46 -51.99
CA TRP A 239 -57.07 -20.82 -52.97
C TRP A 239 -56.76 -21.20 -54.42
N VAL A 240 -55.48 -21.21 -54.79
CA VAL A 240 -55.04 -21.63 -56.13
C VAL A 240 -55.33 -23.11 -56.38
N ASN A 241 -55.09 -23.99 -55.39
CA ASN A 241 -55.36 -25.41 -55.54
C ASN A 241 -56.87 -25.70 -55.65
N VAL A 242 -57.70 -25.02 -54.84
CA VAL A 242 -59.17 -25.12 -54.92
C VAL A 242 -59.68 -24.62 -56.26
N SER A 243 -59.23 -23.45 -56.73
CA SER A 243 -59.68 -22.89 -58.02
C SER A 243 -59.29 -23.79 -59.20
N ARG A 244 -58.07 -24.33 -59.23
CA ARG A 244 -57.64 -25.32 -60.22
C ARG A 244 -58.49 -26.60 -60.17
N GLY A 245 -58.81 -27.09 -58.96
CA GLY A 245 -59.70 -28.24 -58.77
C GLY A 245 -61.11 -27.98 -59.31
N VAL A 246 -61.70 -26.82 -59.01
CA VAL A 246 -63.02 -26.42 -59.52
C VAL A 246 -63.02 -26.32 -61.05
N LEU A 247 -62.00 -25.70 -61.65
CA LEU A 247 -61.81 -25.66 -63.11
C LEU A 247 -61.74 -27.07 -63.72
N GLY A 248 -61.02 -27.99 -63.07
CA GLY A 248 -60.95 -29.39 -63.46
C GLY A 248 -62.32 -30.07 -63.44
N VAL A 249 -63.09 -29.93 -62.36
CA VAL A 249 -64.44 -30.49 -62.24
C VAL A 249 -65.39 -29.88 -63.27
N LEU A 250 -65.38 -28.56 -63.46
CA LEU A 250 -66.20 -27.89 -64.48
C LEU A 250 -65.84 -28.39 -65.89
N SER A 251 -64.55 -28.54 -66.21
CA SER A 251 -64.11 -29.09 -67.50
C SER A 251 -64.60 -30.52 -67.72
N LEU A 252 -64.59 -31.35 -66.68
CA LEU A 252 -65.12 -32.72 -66.72
C LEU A 252 -66.62 -32.72 -66.99
N VAL A 253 -67.39 -31.90 -66.26
CA VAL A 253 -68.84 -31.77 -66.45
C VAL A 253 -69.17 -31.28 -67.86
N SER A 254 -68.47 -30.26 -68.37
CA SER A 254 -68.65 -29.77 -69.75
C SER A 254 -68.34 -30.85 -70.78
N PHE A 255 -67.28 -31.64 -70.58
CA PHE A 255 -66.96 -32.76 -71.46
C PHE A 255 -68.07 -33.82 -71.45
N VAL A 256 -68.60 -34.19 -70.28
CA VAL A 256 -69.72 -35.13 -70.15
C VAL A 256 -70.95 -34.62 -70.90
N ILE A 257 -71.34 -33.36 -70.72
CA ILE A 257 -72.49 -32.76 -71.43
C ILE A 257 -72.24 -32.79 -72.94
N LEU A 258 -71.06 -32.42 -73.42
CA LEU A 258 -70.71 -32.46 -74.83
C LEU A 258 -70.78 -33.88 -75.41
N THR A 259 -70.30 -34.89 -74.67
CA THR A 259 -70.42 -36.30 -75.10
C THR A 259 -71.87 -36.78 -75.11
N MET A 260 -72.71 -36.25 -74.23
CA MET A 260 -74.13 -36.59 -74.19
C MET A 260 -74.93 -35.90 -75.32
N GLU A 261 -74.57 -34.67 -75.70
CA GLU A 261 -75.14 -33.95 -76.85
C GLU A 261 -74.70 -34.56 -78.20
N LEU A 262 -73.53 -35.23 -78.27
CA LEU A 262 -73.12 -36.01 -79.44
C LEU A 262 -73.75 -37.42 -79.50
N ALA A 263 -74.53 -37.82 -78.50
CA ALA A 263 -75.26 -39.09 -78.54
C ALA A 263 -76.57 -38.95 -79.35
N PRO A 264 -76.79 -39.71 -80.43
CA PRO A 264 -78.00 -39.61 -81.24
C PRO A 264 -79.24 -40.01 -80.44
N LYS A 265 -80.23 -39.10 -80.38
CA LYS A 265 -81.51 -39.28 -79.68
C LYS A 265 -82.34 -40.41 -80.31
N PRO A 266 -82.80 -41.42 -79.54
CA PRO A 266 -83.65 -42.47 -80.08
C PRO A 266 -85.09 -41.97 -80.40
N PRO A 267 -85.73 -42.50 -81.45
CA PRO A 267 -87.01 -42.01 -81.99
C PRO A 267 -88.26 -42.47 -81.20
N LYS A 268 -89.30 -41.63 -81.20
CA LYS A 268 -90.67 -41.96 -80.76
C LYS A 268 -91.36 -42.95 -81.72
N PRO A 269 -92.24 -43.83 -81.20
CA PRO A 269 -93.53 -44.05 -81.87
C PRO A 269 -94.76 -44.19 -80.93
N THR A 270 -95.87 -43.60 -81.38
CA THR A 270 -97.30 -43.67 -80.96
C THR A 270 -98.04 -44.83 -81.71
N PRO A 271 -99.37 -45.08 -81.59
CA PRO A 271 -100.27 -45.41 -80.45
C PRO A 271 -101.25 -46.63 -80.67
N ALA A 272 -101.94 -47.08 -79.60
CA ALA A 272 -103.30 -47.71 -79.46
C ALA A 272 -103.61 -49.14 -80.02
N PRO A 273 -104.69 -49.88 -79.60
CA PRO A 273 -105.78 -49.60 -78.63
C PRO A 273 -106.13 -50.71 -77.57
N THR A 274 -106.90 -50.29 -76.56
CA THR A 274 -107.76 -50.96 -75.53
C THR A 274 -108.91 -51.80 -76.15
N PRO A 275 -109.90 -52.47 -75.46
CA PRO A 275 -110.25 -52.56 -74.01
C PRO A 275 -110.85 -53.91 -73.49
N THR A 276 -111.03 -54.04 -72.16
CA THR A 276 -112.30 -54.46 -71.46
C THR A 276 -112.11 -54.31 -69.92
N VAL A 277 -112.74 -53.34 -69.22
CA VAL A 277 -114.01 -53.38 -68.42
C VAL A 277 -114.01 -54.50 -67.35
N VAL A 278 -114.14 -54.26 -66.03
CA VAL A 278 -115.36 -54.13 -65.18
C VAL A 278 -114.90 -53.69 -63.75
N VAL A 279 -115.30 -52.53 -63.19
CA VAL A 279 -116.28 -52.28 -62.07
C VAL A 279 -116.06 -53.18 -60.83
N GLU A 280 -115.85 -52.70 -59.60
CA GLU A 280 -116.87 -52.12 -58.69
C GLU A 280 -116.26 -51.59 -57.37
N ARG A 281 -117.00 -50.69 -56.69
CA ARG A 281 -116.72 -50.05 -55.40
C ARG A 281 -117.07 -50.97 -54.20
N GLU A 282 -116.44 -50.79 -53.03
CA GLU A 282 -117.03 -50.15 -51.83
C GLU A 282 -116.11 -50.21 -50.58
N LYS A 283 -116.24 -49.13 -49.77
CA LYS A 283 -116.15 -48.93 -48.30
C LYS A 283 -115.38 -49.91 -47.39
N LEU A 284 -114.47 -49.44 -46.50
CA LEU A 284 -114.59 -48.68 -45.23
C LEU A 284 -114.61 -49.60 -43.99
N ASP A 285 -113.80 -49.19 -43.01
CA ASP A 285 -113.83 -49.46 -41.56
C ASP A 285 -112.96 -50.55 -40.90
N LEU A 286 -112.05 -50.01 -40.06
CA LEU A 286 -111.83 -50.25 -38.62
C LEU A 286 -111.04 -51.48 -38.11
N ARG A 287 -110.01 -51.10 -37.32
CA ARG A 287 -109.56 -51.68 -36.02
C ARG A 287 -108.85 -53.05 -36.08
N GLU A 288 -107.81 -53.37 -35.29
CA GLU A 288 -107.14 -52.76 -34.14
C GLU A 288 -105.90 -53.63 -33.81
N PHE A 289 -105.02 -53.13 -32.92
CA PHE A 289 -104.02 -53.87 -32.11
C PHE A 289 -102.74 -54.37 -32.83
N GLU A 290 -101.53 -54.23 -32.29
CA GLU A 290 -101.02 -53.70 -31.01
C GLU A 290 -99.49 -53.57 -31.14
N ASP A 291 -98.96 -52.43 -30.70
CA ASP A 291 -97.78 -52.14 -29.88
C ASP A 291 -96.34 -52.67 -30.12
N ASN A 292 -95.46 -51.73 -29.69
CA ASN A 292 -94.12 -51.84 -29.10
C ASN A 292 -92.91 -51.96 -30.03
N GLU A 293 -91.81 -51.23 -29.83
CA GLU A 293 -91.42 -50.14 -28.92
C GLU A 293 -90.03 -49.66 -29.45
N PRO A 294 -89.61 -48.39 -29.29
CA PRO A 294 -88.33 -47.88 -29.78
C PRO A 294 -87.28 -47.77 -28.66
N THR A 295 -86.00 -47.65 -28.99
CA THR A 295 -85.06 -46.93 -28.10
C THR A 295 -83.89 -46.32 -28.88
N SER A 296 -83.52 -45.13 -28.40
CA SER A 296 -82.37 -44.27 -28.72
C SER A 296 -81.01 -44.97 -28.77
#